data_AF-Q5JHU6-F1
#
_entry.id   AF-Q5JHU6-F1
#
_cell.length_a   1.000
_cell.length_b   1.000
_cell.length_c   1.000
_cell.angle_alpha   90.00
_cell.angle_beta   90.00
_cell.angle_gamma   90.00
#
_symmetry.space_group_name_H-M   'P 1'
#
loop_
_entity.id
_entity.type
_entity.pdbx_description
1 polymer ?
#
loop_
_entity_poly.entity_id
_entity_poly.type
_entity_poly.pdbx_seq_one_letter_code
_entity_poly.pdbx_strand_id
1 'polypeptide(L)'
;MLKAELCIGCGACAGACPYSAILVFENEVRRILFEPAKCGDCAFECNEVCPTGALEGRPESMELALEFARCAVCGKRLNSTKKEADYLANRLLKTGGNPELAFLCNECKRKRLFRASNKYEAYTG
;
A
#
# COMPACT_ATOMS: atom_id res chain seq x y z
N MET A 1 -8.46 -18.74 1.20
CA MET A 1 -9.58 -17.79 1.30
C MET A 1 -9.06 -16.37 1.48
N LEU A 2 -9.69 -15.43 0.78
CA LEU A 2 -9.36 -14.00 0.79
C LEU A 2 -10.40 -13.23 1.63
N LYS A 3 -9.93 -12.45 2.59
CA LYS A 3 -10.71 -11.51 3.42
C LYS A 3 -10.62 -10.11 2.77
N ALA A 4 -11.50 -9.84 1.81
CA ALA A 4 -11.44 -8.67 0.94
C ALA A 4 -11.44 -7.32 1.69
N GLU A 5 -12.13 -7.27 2.83
CA GLU A 5 -12.20 -6.13 3.73
C GLU A 5 -10.83 -5.75 4.31
N LEU A 6 -9.99 -6.75 4.61
CA LEU A 6 -8.63 -6.58 5.14
C LEU A 6 -7.60 -6.30 4.04
N CYS A 7 -7.91 -6.60 2.78
CA CYS A 7 -7.00 -6.33 1.67
C CYS A 7 -6.83 -4.82 1.49
N ILE A 8 -5.58 -4.37 1.58
CA ILE A 8 -5.18 -2.97 1.39
C ILE A 8 -4.68 -2.68 -0.03
N GLY A 9 -4.63 -3.69 -0.90
CA GLY A 9 -4.22 -3.48 -2.29
C GLY A 9 -2.73 -3.16 -2.49
N CYS A 10 -1.84 -3.58 -1.59
CA CYS A 10 -0.39 -3.27 -1.69
C CYS A 10 0.34 -4.08 -2.78
N GLY A 11 -0.25 -5.18 -3.27
CA GLY A 11 0.34 -6.01 -4.32
C GLY A 11 1.49 -6.93 -3.89
N ALA A 12 1.86 -6.95 -2.60
CA ALA A 12 2.96 -7.78 -2.09
C ALA A 12 2.79 -9.27 -2.42
N CYS A 13 1.56 -9.79 -2.32
CA CYS A 13 1.22 -11.17 -2.65
C CYS A 13 1.44 -11.51 -4.14
N ALA A 14 1.22 -10.57 -5.05
CA ALA A 14 1.51 -10.76 -6.47
C ALA A 14 3.01 -10.88 -6.73
N GLY A 15 3.83 -10.05 -6.08
CA GLY A 15 5.29 -10.14 -6.17
C GLY A 15 5.87 -11.41 -5.53
N ALA A 16 5.21 -11.96 -4.50
CA ALA A 16 5.64 -13.18 -3.83
C ALA A 16 5.16 -14.46 -4.54
N CYS A 17 4.19 -14.39 -5.45
CA CYS A 17 3.61 -15.58 -6.07
C CYS A 17 4.52 -16.10 -7.20
N PRO A 18 5.15 -17.29 -7.07
CA PRO A 18 6.03 -17.82 -8.12
C PRO A 18 5.27 -18.24 -9.38
N TYR A 19 3.96 -18.46 -9.28
CA TYR A 19 3.10 -18.90 -10.37
C TYR A 19 2.36 -17.78 -11.09
N SER A 20 2.57 -16.52 -10.69
CA SER A 20 1.82 -15.37 -11.22
C SER A 20 0.29 -15.59 -11.15
N ALA A 21 -0.19 -16.27 -10.11
CA ALA A 21 -1.62 -16.53 -9.87
C ALA A 21 -2.36 -15.31 -9.28
N ILE A 22 -1.63 -14.25 -8.96
CA ILE A 22 -2.16 -12.99 -8.45
C ILE A 22 -1.57 -11.89 -9.32
N LEU A 23 -2.43 -11.09 -9.94
CA LEU A 23 -2.04 -10.03 -10.87
C LEU A 23 -2.47 -8.67 -10.33
N VAL A 24 -1.65 -7.65 -10.57
CA VAL A 24 -1.95 -6.26 -10.21
C VAL A 24 -2.00 -5.42 -11.47
N PHE A 25 -3.08 -4.66 -11.63
CA PHE A 25 -3.23 -3.70 -12.71
C PHE A 25 -3.45 -2.30 -12.14
N GLU A 26 -2.79 -1.29 -12.72
CA GLU A 26 -2.85 0.08 -12.25
C GLU A 26 -3.34 1.00 -13.36
N ASN A 27 -4.59 1.47 -13.24
CA ASN A 27 -5.15 2.48 -14.12
C ASN A 27 -5.78 3.60 -13.29
N GLU A 28 -7.07 3.90 -13.46
CA GLU A 28 -7.80 4.83 -12.59
C GLU A 28 -7.89 4.31 -11.15
N VAL A 29 -7.97 2.98 -10.99
CA VAL A 29 -7.96 2.27 -9.72
C VAL A 29 -6.87 1.19 -9.76
N ARG A 30 -6.47 0.68 -8.58
CA ARG A 30 -5.65 -0.53 -8.51
C ARG A 30 -6.58 -1.75 -8.49
N ARG A 31 -6.37 -2.67 -9.43
CA ARG A 31 -7.05 -3.97 -9.46
C ARG A 31 -6.13 -5.08 -8.98
N ILE A 32 -6.64 -5.99 -8.18
CA ILE A 32 -5.97 -7.25 -7.84
C ILE A 32 -6.85 -8.40 -8.30
N LEU A 33 -6.33 -9.21 -9.23
CA LEU A 33 -7.00 -10.38 -9.77
C LEU A 33 -6.36 -11.65 -9.22
N PHE A 34 -7.18 -12.57 -8.73
CA PHE A 34 -6.76 -13.88 -8.24
C PHE A 34 -7.24 -14.97 -9.21
N GLU A 35 -6.29 -15.73 -9.77
CA GLU A 35 -6.55 -16.80 -10.73
C GLU A 35 -6.21 -18.16 -10.09
N PRO A 36 -7.16 -18.81 -9.38
CA PRO A 36 -6.90 -20.07 -8.68
C PRO A 36 -6.42 -21.19 -9.60
N ALA A 37 -6.79 -21.16 -10.88
CA ALA A 37 -6.33 -22.12 -11.89
C ALA A 37 -4.81 -22.08 -12.13
N LYS A 38 -4.15 -20.94 -11.83
CA LYS A 38 -2.69 -20.78 -11.90
C LYS A 38 -2.00 -21.07 -10.57
N CYS A 39 -2.75 -21.26 -9.48
CA CYS A 39 -2.18 -21.47 -8.14
C CYS A 39 -1.62 -22.90 -8.02
N GLY A 40 -0.30 -23.02 -8.21
CA GLY A 40 0.44 -24.27 -8.05
C GLY A 40 0.87 -24.56 -6.60
N ASP A 41 1.59 -25.66 -6.43
CA ASP A 41 2.09 -26.13 -5.12
C ASP A 41 3.32 -25.31 -4.68
N CYS A 42 3.16 -24.50 -3.63
CA CYS A 42 4.21 -23.68 -3.03
C CYS A 42 4.06 -23.65 -1.50
N ALA A 43 4.94 -22.92 -0.81
CA ALA A 43 4.86 -22.72 0.64
C ALA A 43 3.88 -21.61 1.05
N PHE A 44 3.13 -21.04 0.10
CA PHE A 44 2.18 -19.94 0.32
C PHE A 44 2.82 -18.64 0.84
N GLU A 45 3.96 -18.27 0.27
CA GLU A 45 4.68 -17.02 0.56
C GLU A 45 3.77 -15.79 0.39
N CYS A 46 2.79 -15.85 -0.53
CA CYS A 46 1.78 -14.80 -0.72
C CYS A 46 0.91 -14.53 0.52
N ASN A 47 0.68 -15.53 1.37
CA ASN A 47 -0.04 -15.40 2.64
C ASN A 47 0.88 -14.75 3.69
N GLU A 48 2.14 -15.18 3.77
CA GLU A 48 3.11 -14.69 4.76
C GLU A 48 3.46 -13.21 4.56
N VAL A 49 3.64 -12.78 3.31
CA VAL A 49 3.96 -11.37 3.02
C VAL A 49 2.77 -10.43 3.20
N CYS A 50 1.55 -10.96 3.43
CA CYS A 50 0.36 -10.14 3.56
C CYS A 50 0.36 -9.39 4.91
N PRO A 51 0.57 -8.07 4.94
CA PRO A 51 0.75 -7.34 6.19
C PRO A 51 -0.52 -7.26 7.05
N THR A 52 -1.68 -7.54 6.46
CA THR A 52 -2.98 -7.52 7.14
C THR A 52 -3.58 -8.90 7.36
N GLY A 53 -2.90 -9.97 6.94
CA GLY A 53 -3.46 -11.33 7.02
C GLY A 53 -4.72 -11.52 6.18
N ALA A 54 -4.86 -10.76 5.08
CA ALA A 54 -6.02 -10.83 4.19
C ALA A 54 -6.09 -12.14 3.39
N LEU A 55 -5.00 -12.91 3.32
CA LEU A 55 -4.90 -14.15 2.55
C LEU A 55 -4.54 -15.32 3.46
N GLU A 56 -5.22 -16.44 3.27
CA GLU A 56 -5.02 -17.67 4.05
C GLU A 56 -5.26 -18.90 3.17
N GLY A 57 -4.26 -19.74 2.94
CA GLY A 57 -4.35 -20.89 2.02
C GLY A 57 -4.48 -20.49 0.54
N ARG A 58 -5.20 -21.28 -0.27
CA ARG A 58 -5.44 -20.96 -1.69
C ARG A 58 -6.53 -19.89 -1.83
N PRO A 59 -6.34 -18.85 -2.65
CA PRO A 59 -7.39 -17.90 -2.95
C PRO A 59 -8.44 -18.53 -3.88
N GLU A 60 -9.67 -18.00 -3.82
CA GLU A 60 -10.70 -18.27 -4.83
C GLU A 60 -10.55 -17.28 -5.99
N SER A 61 -11.34 -17.48 -7.05
CA SER A 61 -11.39 -16.51 -8.17
C SER A 61 -12.06 -15.22 -7.68
N MET A 62 -11.31 -14.12 -7.67
CA MET A 62 -11.81 -12.83 -7.21
C MET A 62 -11.06 -11.68 -7.88
N GLU A 63 -11.77 -10.57 -8.10
CA GLU A 63 -11.20 -9.29 -8.48
C GLU A 63 -11.53 -8.24 -7.41
N LEU A 64 -10.51 -7.53 -6.93
CA LEU A 64 -10.68 -6.37 -6.06
C LEU A 64 -10.31 -5.10 -6.82
N ALA A 65 -11.11 -4.05 -6.67
CA ALA A 65 -10.79 -2.71 -7.16
C ALA A 65 -10.64 -1.75 -5.96
N LEU A 66 -9.50 -1.05 -5.90
CA LEU A 66 -9.15 -0.14 -4.80
C LEU A 66 -8.78 1.25 -5.33
N GLU A 67 -9.40 2.26 -4.75
CA GLU A 67 -9.10 3.66 -5.04
C GLU A 67 -7.69 4.05 -4.60
N PHE A 68 -7.01 4.85 -5.42
CA PHE A 68 -5.73 5.45 -5.04
C PHE A 68 -5.92 6.54 -3.98
N ALA A 69 -4.98 6.62 -3.05
CA ALA A 69 -4.88 7.77 -2.17
C ALA A 69 -4.54 9.04 -2.96
N ARG A 70 -4.88 10.20 -2.42
CA ARG A 70 -4.49 11.50 -2.97
C ARG A 70 -3.62 12.24 -1.98
N CYS A 71 -2.67 13.02 -2.51
CA CYS A 71 -1.84 13.87 -1.70
C CYS A 71 -2.70 14.89 -0.95
N ALA A 72 -2.64 14.91 0.38
CA ALA A 72 -3.41 15.82 1.22
C ALA A 72 -3.09 17.31 0.99
N VAL A 73 -1.97 17.61 0.32
CA VAL A 73 -1.53 18.99 0.05
C VAL A 73 -1.83 19.43 -1.38
N CYS A 74 -1.55 18.60 -2.38
CA CYS A 74 -1.64 19.01 -3.80
C CYS A 74 -2.65 18.21 -4.62
N GLY A 75 -3.37 17.27 -4.02
CA GLY A 75 -4.41 16.47 -4.69
C GLY A 75 -3.92 15.44 -5.72
N LYS A 76 -2.61 15.45 -6.06
CA LYS A 76 -1.99 14.45 -6.96
C LYS A 76 -2.27 13.03 -6.46
N ARG A 77 -2.58 12.13 -7.40
CA ARG A 77 -2.72 10.69 -7.14
C ARG A 77 -1.42 10.14 -6.55
N LEU A 78 -1.54 9.33 -5.50
CA LEU A 78 -0.42 8.59 -4.92
C LEU A 78 -0.33 7.19 -5.54
N ASN A 79 0.82 6.53 -5.38
CA ASN A 79 0.99 5.14 -5.80
C ASN A 79 0.39 4.15 -4.80
N SER A 80 0.06 4.59 -3.58
CA SER A 80 -0.64 3.76 -2.60
C SER A 80 -2.15 3.85 -2.79
N THR A 81 -2.85 2.75 -2.51
CA THR A 81 -4.31 2.82 -2.37
C THR A 81 -4.69 3.63 -1.12
N LYS A 82 -5.94 4.07 -1.01
CA LYS A 82 -6.44 4.71 0.21
C LYS A 82 -6.24 3.81 1.44
N LYS A 83 -6.62 2.54 1.34
CA LYS A 83 -6.45 1.55 2.42
C LYS A 83 -4.98 1.32 2.79
N GLU A 84 -4.09 1.32 1.80
CA GLU A 84 -2.64 1.20 2.04
C GLU A 84 -2.07 2.44 2.73
N ALA A 85 -2.50 3.64 2.32
CA ALA A 85 -2.12 4.87 3.00
C ALA A 85 -2.64 4.91 4.45
N ASP A 86 -3.88 4.48 4.71
CA ASP A 86 -4.44 4.35 6.06
C ASP A 86 -3.64 3.35 6.91
N TYR A 87 -3.28 2.19 6.34
CA TYR A 87 -2.44 1.20 7.02
C TYR A 87 -1.07 1.79 7.41
N LEU A 88 -0.41 2.50 6.49
CA LEU A 88 0.87 3.15 6.75
C LEU A 88 0.74 4.28 7.77
N ALA A 89 -0.33 5.07 7.73
CA ALA A 89 -0.59 6.13 8.70
C ALA A 89 -0.70 5.55 10.12
N ASN A 90 -1.49 4.48 10.29
CA ASN A 90 -1.62 3.77 11.56
C ASN A 90 -0.29 3.18 12.04
N ARG A 91 0.52 2.63 11.12
CA ARG A 91 1.86 2.12 11.46
C ARG A 91 2.78 3.24 11.94
N LEU A 92 2.82 4.36 11.24
CA LEU A 92 3.61 5.54 11.63
C LEU A 92 3.19 6.04 13.01
N LEU A 93 1.89 6.18 13.26
CA LEU A 93 1.37 6.60 14.56
C LEU A 93 1.85 5.68 15.70
N LYS A 94 1.77 4.36 15.49
CA LYS A 94 2.22 3.36 16.49
C LYS A 94 3.73 3.40 16.75
N THR A 95 4.53 3.85 15.79
CA THR A 95 5.98 3.98 15.93
C THR A 95 6.45 5.40 16.27
N GLY A 96 5.54 6.29 16.70
CA GLY A 96 5.87 7.68 17.05
C GLY A 96 6.18 8.59 15.84
N GLY A 97 5.89 8.13 14.63
CA GLY A 97 6.00 8.89 13.40
C GLY A 97 4.75 9.73 13.11
N ASN A 98 4.85 10.62 12.11
CA ASN A 98 3.73 11.47 11.70
C ASN A 98 2.83 10.74 10.67
N PRO A 99 1.57 10.39 11.01
CA PRO A 99 0.65 9.67 10.13
C PRO A 99 0.31 10.42 8.84
N GLU A 100 0.34 11.76 8.83
CA GLU A 100 0.06 12.55 7.63
C GLU A 100 1.03 12.23 6.48
N LEU A 101 2.25 11.78 6.81
CA LEU A 101 3.25 11.43 5.80
C LEU A 101 2.79 10.28 4.89
N ALA A 102 1.87 9.41 5.32
CA ALA A 102 1.32 8.38 4.47
C ALA A 102 0.46 8.94 3.31
N PHE A 103 -0.05 10.16 3.47
CA PHE A 103 -0.91 10.85 2.51
C PHE A 103 -0.20 11.98 1.75
N LEU A 104 1.13 11.99 1.71
CA LEU A 104 1.89 13.01 0.96
C LEU A 104 2.69 12.39 -0.19
N CYS A 105 2.66 13.06 -1.34
CA CYS A 105 3.57 12.73 -2.44
C CYS A 105 5.02 13.12 -2.11
N ASN A 106 5.98 12.52 -2.81
CA ASN A 106 7.41 12.72 -2.56
C ASN A 106 7.83 14.20 -2.68
N GLU A 107 7.21 14.97 -3.58
CA GLU A 107 7.46 16.41 -3.71
C GLU A 107 6.99 17.19 -2.48
N CYS A 108 5.75 16.96 -2.01
CA CYS A 108 5.21 17.63 -0.83
C CYS A 108 5.95 17.25 0.45
N LYS A 109 6.40 15.99 0.57
CA LYS A 109 7.28 15.55 1.68
C LYS A 109 8.59 16.33 1.71
N ARG A 110 9.31 16.40 0.58
CA ARG A 110 10.57 17.14 0.48
C ARG A 110 10.41 18.63 0.79
N LYS A 111 9.34 19.26 0.28
CA LYS A 111 9.04 20.67 0.58
C LYS A 111 8.80 20.93 2.08
N ARG A 112 8.17 20.00 2.80
CA ARG A 112 8.00 20.10 4.27
C ARG A 112 9.34 20.01 5.00
N LEU A 113 10.21 19.09 4.60
CA LEU A 113 11.55 18.93 5.20
C LEU A 113 12.42 20.17 5.00
N PHE A 114 12.46 20.73 3.78
CA PHE A 114 13.22 21.95 3.50
C PHE A 114 12.72 23.17 4.29
N ARG A 115 11.41 23.29 4.52
CA ARG A 115 10.87 24.35 5.39
C ARG A 115 11.26 24.16 6.86
N ALA A 116 11.44 22.93 7.31
CA ALA A 116 11.89 22.65 8.68
C ALA A 116 13.37 23.00 8.88
N SER A 117 14.24 22.67 7.92
CA SER A 117 15.67 23.03 7.97
C SER A 117 15.88 24.54 7.99
N ASN A 118 15.20 25.28 7.10
CA ASN A 118 15.38 26.73 7.03
C ASN A 118 14.85 27.45 8.28
N LYS A 119 13.84 26.89 8.96
CA LYS A 119 13.39 27.40 10.25
C LYS A 119 14.44 27.19 11.33
N TYR A 120 15.09 26.03 11.36
CA TYR A 120 16.12 25.72 12.35
C TYR A 120 17.32 26.68 12.22
N GLU A 121 17.79 26.91 10.98
CA GLU A 121 18.87 27.87 10.70
C GLU A 121 18.52 29.30 11.13
N ALA A 122 17.26 29.70 11.03
CA ALA A 122 16.79 31.02 11.46
C ALA A 122 16.71 31.20 12.99
N TYR A 123 16.70 30.11 13.78
CA TYR A 123 16.68 30.18 15.26
C TYR A 123 18.07 30.07 15.89
N THR A 124 19.08 29.62 15.14
CA THR A 124 20.45 29.44 15.63
C THR A 124 21.41 30.53 15.15
N GLY A 125 20.89 31.61 14.57
CA GLY A 125 21.64 32.78 14.08
C GLY A 125 21.36 34.03 14.91
#